data_AF-A0A415ZM05-F1
#
_entry.id   AF-A0A415ZM05-F1
#
_cell.length_a   1.000
_cell.length_b   1.000
_cell.length_c   1.000
_cell.angle_alpha   90.00
_cell.angle_beta   90.00
_cell.angle_gamma   90.00
#
_symmetry.space_group_name_H-M   'P 1'
#
loop_
_entity.id
_entity.type
_entity.pdbx_description
1 polymer ?
#
loop_
_entity_poly.entity_id
_entity_poly.type
_entity_poly.pdbx_seq_one_letter_code
_entity_poly.pdbx_strand_id
1 'polypeptide(L)'
;MGLDMYLMKAPRLDSVTIQQVCATEEWFGYCKRPNEYRTSSFEEWCGASQDDLPSKKVMELLRPYYVERFASWDTNHVYPHSDIIQNVGYWRKANQIHRWFVDNVQAGDDDCDYHEECTKGILEELLRTCKRVLNSSNPVSEAKRWLPVQEGFFFGSYEYDECYFDDLRHTVEVIENVLATTDFDNEMLYYVSSW
;
A
#
# COMPACT_ATOMS: atom_id res chain seq x y z
N MET A 1 10.50 4.61 15.62
CA MET A 1 10.11 4.29 14.24
C MET A 1 9.94 2.79 14.13
N GLY A 2 9.14 2.30 13.21
CA GLY A 2 8.85 0.88 13.05
C GLY A 2 8.02 0.67 11.80
N LEU A 3 7.89 -0.58 11.35
CA LEU A 3 7.23 -0.98 10.11
C LEU A 3 5.73 -0.62 10.02
N ASP A 4 5.41 0.33 9.14
CA ASP A 4 4.07 0.66 8.69
C ASP A 4 3.88 0.10 7.28
N MET A 5 2.75 -0.56 7.02
CA MET A 5 2.51 -1.31 5.78
C MET A 5 1.16 -0.93 5.21
N TYR A 6 1.11 -0.80 3.89
CA TYR A 6 -0.06 -0.30 3.17
C TYR A 6 -0.35 -1.15 1.95
N LEU A 7 -1.64 -1.38 1.69
CA LEU A 7 -2.13 -1.80 0.39
C LEU A 7 -2.81 -0.61 -0.27
N MET A 8 -2.23 -0.16 -1.36
CA MET A 8 -2.60 1.04 -2.07
C MET A 8 -3.33 0.67 -3.35
N LYS A 9 -4.40 1.42 -3.67
CA LYS A 9 -5.23 1.23 -4.85
C LYS A 9 -5.08 2.41 -5.79
N ALA A 10 -4.81 2.12 -7.05
CA ALA A 10 -4.60 3.10 -8.12
C ALA A 10 -5.45 2.77 -9.35
N PRO A 11 -5.77 3.75 -10.22
CA PRO A 11 -6.49 3.47 -11.46
C PRO A 11 -5.65 2.65 -12.44
N ARG A 12 -6.27 1.65 -13.09
CA ARG A 12 -5.66 0.88 -14.17
C ARG A 12 -5.70 1.66 -15.48
N LEU A 13 -4.53 2.03 -15.98
CA LEU A 13 -4.34 2.67 -17.29
C LEU A 13 -3.15 2.00 -17.97
N ASP A 14 -3.39 1.29 -19.08
CA ASP A 14 -2.41 0.39 -19.74
C ASP A 14 -1.02 1.01 -20.03
N SER A 15 -0.95 2.34 -20.14
CA SER A 15 0.29 3.06 -20.46
C SER A 15 0.86 3.87 -19.29
N VAL A 16 0.42 3.62 -18.06
CA VAL A 16 0.80 4.41 -16.88
C VAL A 16 1.29 3.49 -15.77
N THR A 17 2.50 3.75 -15.29
CA THR A 17 3.07 3.00 -14.15
C THR A 17 2.67 3.64 -12.82
N ILE A 18 2.76 2.88 -11.72
CA ILE A 18 2.48 3.41 -10.38
C ILE A 18 3.39 4.58 -10.02
N GLN A 19 4.67 4.55 -10.39
CA GLN A 19 5.60 5.67 -10.17
C GLN A 19 5.13 6.94 -10.88
N GLN A 20 4.57 6.82 -12.09
CA GLN A 20 3.99 7.96 -12.80
C GLN A 20 2.72 8.48 -12.12
N VAL A 21 1.92 7.60 -11.51
CA VAL A 21 0.77 8.00 -10.69
C VAL A 21 1.24 8.80 -9.47
N CYS A 22 2.20 8.29 -8.71
CA CYS A 22 2.79 8.96 -7.54
C CYS A 22 3.36 10.33 -7.89
N ALA A 23 4.21 10.40 -8.91
CA ALA A 23 4.80 11.66 -9.38
C ALA A 23 3.73 12.68 -9.83
N THR A 24 2.65 12.21 -10.45
CA THR A 24 1.54 13.08 -10.86
C THR A 24 0.74 13.60 -9.66
N GLU A 25 0.48 12.75 -8.66
CA GLU A 25 -0.21 13.12 -7.43
C GLU A 25 0.58 14.19 -6.65
N GLU A 26 1.89 13.98 -6.50
CA GLU A 26 2.82 14.94 -5.91
C GLU A 26 2.80 16.28 -6.66
N TRP A 27 2.85 16.25 -8.00
CA TRP A 27 2.75 17.45 -8.82
C TRP A 27 1.43 18.20 -8.62
N PHE A 28 0.30 17.49 -8.53
CA PHE A 28 -0.99 18.12 -8.28
C PHE A 28 -1.06 18.73 -6.87
N GLY A 29 -0.52 18.03 -5.87
CA GLY A 29 -0.35 18.55 -4.51
C GLY A 29 0.50 19.82 -4.51
N TYR A 30 1.64 19.81 -5.20
CA TYR A 30 2.50 20.98 -5.39
C TYR A 30 1.73 22.14 -6.03
N CYS A 31 0.97 21.90 -7.10
CA CYS A 31 0.17 22.93 -7.77
C CYS A 31 -0.92 23.53 -6.87
N LYS A 32 -1.43 22.77 -5.89
CA LYS A 32 -2.43 23.19 -4.91
C LYS A 32 -1.86 23.68 -3.57
N ARG A 33 -0.53 23.73 -3.42
CA ARG A 33 0.12 24.03 -2.15
C ARG A 33 -0.33 25.37 -1.53
N PRO A 34 -0.33 25.51 -0.20
CA PRO A 34 -0.71 26.75 0.46
C PRO A 34 0.15 27.95 0.04
N ASN A 35 -0.43 29.16 0.11
CA ASN A 35 0.24 30.38 -0.33
C ASN A 35 1.59 30.65 0.39
N GLU A 36 1.73 30.22 1.64
CA GLU A 36 2.99 30.34 2.40
C GLU A 36 4.15 29.56 1.77
N TYR A 37 3.87 28.54 0.96
CA TYR A 37 4.85 27.73 0.24
C TYR A 37 4.91 28.06 -1.25
N ARG A 38 4.34 29.19 -1.68
CA ARG A 38 4.27 29.56 -3.10
C ARG A 38 5.65 29.72 -3.74
N THR A 39 6.65 30.14 -2.97
CA THR A 39 8.04 30.30 -3.44
C THR A 39 8.83 29.01 -3.48
N SER A 40 8.36 27.94 -2.84
CA SER A 40 9.04 26.65 -2.86
C SER A 40 9.08 26.08 -4.27
N SER A 41 10.26 25.58 -4.67
CA SER A 41 10.39 24.80 -5.90
C SER A 41 9.68 23.44 -5.75
N PHE A 42 9.50 22.73 -6.87
CA PHE A 42 8.94 21.38 -6.81
C PHE A 42 9.86 20.44 -6.02
N GLU A 43 11.16 20.56 -6.25
CA GLU A 43 12.21 19.79 -5.60
C GLU A 43 12.25 20.06 -4.09
N GLU A 44 12.07 21.31 -3.66
CA GLU A 44 11.99 21.65 -2.23
C GLU A 44 10.72 21.12 -1.57
N TRP A 45 9.62 21.03 -2.31
CA TRP A 45 8.32 20.61 -1.79
C TRP A 45 8.13 19.09 -1.77
N CYS A 46 8.47 18.42 -2.88
CA CYS A 46 8.30 16.98 -3.07
C CYS A 46 9.57 16.17 -2.74
N GLY A 47 10.75 16.79 -2.77
CA GLY A 47 12.01 16.04 -2.74
C GLY A 47 12.32 15.26 -4.03
N ALA A 48 11.58 15.53 -5.11
CA ALA A 48 11.68 14.85 -6.41
C ALA A 48 12.04 15.84 -7.53
N SER A 49 12.61 15.34 -8.65
CA SER A 49 12.92 16.17 -9.81
C SER A 49 11.68 16.34 -10.70
N GLN A 50 11.50 17.53 -11.28
CA GLN A 50 10.49 17.71 -12.34
C GLN A 50 10.79 16.85 -13.58
N ASP A 51 12.03 16.43 -13.78
CA ASP A 51 12.42 15.54 -14.88
C ASP A 51 11.84 14.12 -14.71
N ASP A 52 11.44 13.74 -13.47
CA ASP A 52 10.81 12.46 -13.16
C ASP A 52 9.29 12.47 -13.44
N LEU A 53 8.72 13.64 -13.76
CA LEU A 53 7.30 13.76 -14.07
C LEU A 53 6.95 13.08 -15.40
N PRO A 54 5.81 12.40 -15.46
CA PRO A 54 5.34 11.84 -16.71
C PRO A 54 4.92 12.94 -17.69
N SER A 55 4.71 12.54 -18.96
CA SER A 55 4.26 13.48 -19.98
C SER A 55 2.96 14.18 -19.59
N LYS A 56 2.76 15.42 -20.06
CA LYS A 56 1.51 16.18 -19.86
C LYS A 56 0.26 15.39 -20.24
N LYS A 57 0.34 14.56 -21.28
CA LYS A 57 -0.78 13.70 -21.70
C LYS A 57 -1.16 12.70 -20.60
N VAL A 58 -0.19 12.07 -19.95
CA VAL A 58 -0.42 11.14 -18.82
C VAL A 58 -1.02 11.88 -17.64
N MET A 59 -0.48 13.06 -17.29
CA MET A 59 -1.05 13.88 -16.21
C MET A 59 -2.51 14.28 -16.48
N GLU A 60 -2.86 14.66 -17.71
CA GLU A 60 -4.25 14.95 -18.08
C GLU A 60 -5.16 13.72 -18.00
N LEU A 61 -4.65 12.52 -18.34
CA LEU A 61 -5.38 11.26 -18.17
C LEU A 61 -5.63 10.93 -16.70
N LEU A 62 -4.70 11.25 -15.81
CA LEU A 62 -4.79 10.99 -14.38
C LEU A 62 -5.62 12.03 -13.61
N ARG A 63 -5.78 13.25 -14.16
CA ARG A 63 -6.49 14.35 -13.51
C ARG A 63 -7.90 13.98 -12.98
N PRO A 64 -8.75 13.21 -13.70
CA PRO A 64 -10.07 12.83 -13.19
C PRO A 64 -10.04 11.97 -11.93
N TYR A 65 -8.92 11.29 -11.66
CA TYR A 65 -8.75 10.43 -10.49
C TYR A 65 -8.23 11.20 -9.26
N TYR A 66 -7.68 12.41 -9.45
CA TYR A 66 -7.24 13.27 -8.34
C TYR A 66 -8.45 13.97 -7.70
N VAL A 67 -9.12 13.22 -6.84
CA VAL A 67 -10.41 13.60 -6.25
C VAL A 67 -10.24 14.05 -4.81
N GLU A 68 -11.04 15.03 -4.43
CA GLU A 68 -11.10 15.51 -3.05
C GLU A 68 -11.85 14.51 -2.16
N ARG A 69 -11.31 14.26 -0.97
CA ARG A 69 -11.76 13.28 0.01
C ARG A 69 -11.71 13.87 1.41
N PHE A 70 -12.44 13.24 2.31
CA PHE A 70 -12.49 13.60 3.73
C PHE A 70 -12.26 12.35 4.57
N ALA A 71 -11.55 12.50 5.67
CA ALA A 71 -11.40 11.41 6.61
C ALA A 71 -12.75 11.09 7.26
N SER A 72 -12.96 9.83 7.68
CA SER A 72 -14.23 9.40 8.29
C SER A 72 -14.61 10.18 9.55
N TRP A 73 -13.62 10.70 10.28
CA TRP A 73 -13.83 11.54 11.45
C TRP A 73 -14.18 12.99 11.13
N ASP A 74 -13.92 13.45 9.91
CA ASP A 74 -14.16 14.82 9.47
C ASP A 74 -15.59 14.99 8.92
N THR A 75 -16.58 14.81 9.79
CA THR A 75 -18.00 14.86 9.41
C THR A 75 -18.46 16.23 8.90
N ASN A 76 -17.70 17.29 9.20
CA ASN A 76 -17.98 18.65 8.74
C ASN A 76 -17.24 19.01 7.45
N HIS A 77 -16.44 18.09 6.89
CA HIS A 77 -15.67 18.28 5.66
C HIS A 77 -14.75 19.52 5.73
N VAL A 78 -14.07 19.70 6.85
CA VAL A 78 -13.19 20.86 7.12
C VAL A 78 -11.76 20.62 6.62
N TYR A 79 -11.33 19.36 6.55
CA TYR A 79 -9.97 18.96 6.24
C TYR A 79 -9.95 18.07 4.98
N PRO A 80 -10.19 18.67 3.79
CA PRO A 80 -10.07 17.95 2.54
C PRO A 80 -8.62 17.52 2.30
N HIS A 81 -8.47 16.33 1.72
CA HIS A 81 -7.24 15.89 1.06
C HIS A 81 -7.60 15.50 -0.37
N SER A 82 -6.64 15.47 -1.29
CA SER A 82 -6.87 15.08 -2.67
C SER A 82 -5.80 14.10 -3.08
N ASP A 83 -6.21 12.93 -3.55
CA ASP A 83 -5.32 11.82 -3.90
C ASP A 83 -5.92 11.03 -5.06
N ILE A 84 -5.05 10.58 -5.95
CA ILE A 84 -5.33 9.54 -6.96
C ILE A 84 -5.31 8.17 -6.26
N ILE A 85 -4.29 7.92 -5.44
CA ILE A 85 -4.05 6.62 -4.80
C ILE A 85 -4.81 6.55 -3.48
N GLN A 86 -5.40 5.38 -3.19
CA GLN A 86 -6.21 5.16 -1.99
C GLN A 86 -5.64 4.03 -1.14
N ASN A 87 -5.48 4.27 0.17
CA ASN A 87 -5.22 3.21 1.12
C ASN A 87 -6.48 2.34 1.30
N VAL A 88 -6.34 1.03 1.03
CA VAL A 88 -7.39 0.02 1.20
C VAL A 88 -7.03 -1.07 2.20
N GLY A 89 -5.83 -1.01 2.78
CA GLY A 89 -5.35 -1.97 3.77
C GLY A 89 -4.16 -1.41 4.54
N TYR A 90 -4.14 -1.62 5.85
CA TYR A 90 -3.07 -1.15 6.72
C TYR A 90 -2.70 -2.21 7.76
N TRP A 91 -1.40 -2.36 7.99
CA TRP A 91 -0.85 -3.18 9.07
C TRP A 91 0.25 -2.42 9.80
N ARG A 92 0.34 -2.66 11.10
CA ARG A 92 1.40 -2.14 11.95
C ARG A 92 2.24 -3.30 12.47
N LYS A 93 3.48 -3.42 11.98
CA LYS A 93 4.46 -4.43 12.46
C LYS A 93 3.99 -5.89 12.34
N ALA A 94 3.14 -6.19 11.35
CA ALA A 94 2.74 -7.56 11.04
C ALA A 94 3.87 -8.27 10.28
N ASN A 95 4.88 -8.72 11.03
CA ASN A 95 6.17 -9.20 10.54
C ASN A 95 6.04 -10.22 9.39
N GLN A 96 5.32 -11.30 9.65
CA GLN A 96 5.09 -12.42 8.74
C GLN A 96 4.33 -12.04 7.48
N ILE A 97 3.49 -11.00 7.54
CA ILE A 97 2.72 -10.51 6.39
C ILE A 97 3.62 -9.66 5.51
N HIS A 98 4.43 -8.79 6.12
CA HIS A 98 5.44 -8.02 5.40
C HIS A 98 6.43 -8.94 4.70
N ARG A 99 6.95 -9.94 5.40
CA ARG A 99 7.85 -10.93 4.79
C ARG A 99 7.20 -11.61 3.59
N TRP A 100 5.93 -11.98 3.70
CA TRP A 100 5.20 -12.60 2.60
C TRP A 100 5.12 -11.67 1.37
N PHE A 101 4.81 -10.38 1.55
CA PHE A 101 4.80 -9.43 0.44
C PHE A 101 6.19 -9.23 -0.18
N VAL A 102 7.23 -9.11 0.64
CA VAL A 102 8.62 -9.01 0.16
C VAL A 102 8.97 -10.21 -0.73
N ASP A 103 8.66 -11.43 -0.28
CA ASP A 103 8.99 -12.65 -1.01
C ASP A 103 8.17 -12.86 -2.29
N ASN A 104 6.89 -12.46 -2.30
CA ASN A 104 5.95 -12.80 -3.37
C ASN A 104 5.62 -11.64 -4.33
N VAL A 105 5.91 -10.39 -3.94
CA VAL A 105 5.59 -9.19 -4.73
C VAL A 105 6.84 -8.35 -5.03
N GLN A 106 7.79 -8.28 -4.10
CA GLN A 106 8.99 -7.43 -4.24
C GLN A 106 10.25 -8.24 -4.60
N ALA A 107 10.09 -9.52 -4.95
CA ALA A 107 11.18 -10.42 -5.34
C ALA A 107 12.35 -10.50 -4.32
N GLY A 108 12.05 -10.28 -3.04
CA GLY A 108 13.03 -10.26 -1.96
C GLY A 108 13.71 -8.91 -1.71
N ASP A 109 13.39 -7.88 -2.48
CA ASP A 109 13.92 -6.52 -2.29
C ASP A 109 13.01 -5.72 -1.35
N ASP A 110 13.59 -5.22 -0.26
CA ASP A 110 12.87 -4.56 0.83
C ASP A 110 13.35 -3.12 0.95
N ASP A 111 12.88 -2.28 0.01
CA ASP A 111 13.42 -0.95 -0.30
C ASP A 111 12.44 0.21 -0.03
N CYS A 112 11.29 -0.10 0.58
CA CYS A 112 10.19 0.86 0.82
C CYS A 112 9.56 1.45 -0.46
N ASP A 113 9.73 0.84 -1.63
CA ASP A 113 9.15 1.34 -2.89
C ASP A 113 7.99 0.45 -3.39
N TYR A 114 7.29 0.93 -4.41
CA TYR A 114 6.29 0.20 -5.16
C TYR A 114 6.95 -0.75 -6.16
N HIS A 115 6.58 -2.03 -6.09
CA HIS A 115 7.04 -3.08 -7.02
C HIS A 115 5.89 -3.52 -7.94
N GLU A 116 5.69 -4.84 -8.03
CA GLU A 116 4.71 -5.47 -8.90
C GLU A 116 3.28 -5.27 -8.39
N GLU A 117 2.31 -5.42 -9.31
CA GLU A 117 0.90 -5.38 -8.97
C GLU A 117 0.54 -6.55 -8.02
N CYS A 118 -0.13 -6.24 -6.92
CA CYS A 118 -0.81 -7.21 -6.08
C CYS A 118 -2.09 -7.68 -6.76
N THR A 119 -1.94 -8.53 -7.79
CA THR A 119 -3.07 -9.05 -8.56
C THR A 119 -4.07 -9.81 -7.67
N LYS A 120 -5.30 -9.98 -8.17
CA LYS A 120 -6.32 -10.81 -7.50
C LYS A 120 -5.78 -12.18 -7.07
N GLY A 121 -5.03 -12.85 -7.95
CA GLY A 121 -4.45 -14.16 -7.66
C GLY A 121 -3.44 -14.14 -6.51
N ILE A 122 -2.59 -13.12 -6.45
CA ILE A 122 -1.61 -12.92 -5.35
C ILE A 122 -2.36 -12.74 -4.02
N LEU A 123 -3.40 -11.90 -4.00
CA LEU A 123 -4.18 -11.67 -2.78
C LEU A 123 -4.99 -12.90 -2.35
N GLU A 124 -5.57 -13.65 -3.29
CA GLU A 124 -6.21 -14.93 -3.01
C GLU A 124 -5.23 -15.96 -2.43
N GLU A 125 -3.96 -15.94 -2.88
CA GLU A 125 -2.93 -16.81 -2.32
C GLU A 125 -2.54 -16.43 -0.89
N LEU A 126 -2.37 -15.14 -0.60
CA LEU A 126 -2.14 -14.67 0.77
C LEU A 126 -3.31 -15.08 1.68
N LEU A 127 -4.55 -14.82 1.26
CA LEU A 127 -5.76 -15.19 1.99
C LEU A 127 -5.82 -16.69 2.28
N ARG A 128 -5.56 -17.52 1.27
CA ARG A 128 -5.51 -18.98 1.40
C ARG A 128 -4.43 -19.41 2.39
N THR A 129 -3.27 -18.76 2.36
CA THR A 129 -2.12 -19.07 3.24
C THR A 129 -2.44 -18.72 4.69
N CYS A 130 -3.00 -17.54 4.97
CA CYS A 130 -3.46 -17.16 6.31
C CYS A 130 -4.52 -18.14 6.85
N LYS A 131 -5.55 -18.44 6.05
CA LYS A 131 -6.61 -19.39 6.43
C LYS A 131 -6.08 -20.80 6.66
N ARG A 132 -5.06 -21.24 5.92
CA ARG A 132 -4.41 -22.53 6.12
C ARG A 132 -3.77 -22.62 7.51
N VAL A 133 -3.03 -21.58 7.91
CA VAL A 133 -2.38 -21.54 9.23
C VAL A 133 -3.43 -21.50 10.34
N LEU A 134 -4.43 -20.62 10.22
CA LEU A 134 -5.48 -20.44 11.23
C LEU A 134 -6.36 -21.68 11.45
N ASN A 135 -6.64 -22.45 10.40
CA ASN A 135 -7.50 -23.65 10.48
C ASN A 135 -6.74 -24.94 10.77
N SER A 136 -5.42 -24.88 11.00
CA SER A 136 -4.59 -26.05 11.26
C SER A 136 -4.81 -26.58 12.69
N SER A 137 -4.76 -27.91 12.85
CA SER A 137 -4.70 -28.54 14.18
C SER A 137 -3.36 -28.29 14.91
N ASN A 138 -2.34 -27.82 14.18
CA ASN A 138 -1.05 -27.40 14.72
C ASN A 138 -0.61 -26.07 14.06
N PRO A 139 -1.22 -24.95 14.48
CA PRO A 139 -1.09 -23.67 13.79
C PRO A 139 0.33 -23.12 13.84
N VAL A 140 1.05 -23.25 14.97
CA VAL A 140 2.44 -22.77 15.10
C VAL A 140 3.39 -23.48 14.12
N SER A 141 3.19 -24.77 13.88
CA SER A 141 4.05 -25.51 12.94
C SER A 141 3.78 -25.12 11.49
N GLU A 142 2.52 -24.90 11.11
CA GLU A 142 2.18 -24.39 9.77
C GLU A 142 2.62 -22.93 9.61
N ALA A 143 2.49 -22.09 10.66
CA ALA A 143 2.95 -20.71 10.68
C ALA A 143 4.45 -20.60 10.34
N LYS A 144 5.29 -21.36 11.05
CA LYS A 144 6.74 -21.42 10.78
C LYS A 144 7.10 -21.89 9.37
N ARG A 145 6.22 -22.65 8.73
CA ARG A 145 6.43 -23.20 7.39
C ARG A 145 6.00 -22.24 6.28
N TRP A 146 4.87 -21.57 6.45
CA TRP A 146 4.21 -20.82 5.37
C TRP A 146 4.26 -19.32 5.53
N LEU A 147 4.32 -18.84 6.77
CA LEU A 147 4.33 -17.42 7.13
C LEU A 147 5.40 -17.19 8.21
N PRO A 148 6.67 -17.53 7.94
CA PRO A 148 7.72 -17.30 8.91
C PRO A 148 7.93 -15.80 9.15
N VAL A 149 8.28 -15.45 10.38
CA VAL A 149 8.78 -14.11 10.71
C VAL A 149 10.18 -13.91 10.12
N GLN A 150 10.55 -12.65 9.87
CA GLN A 150 11.90 -12.24 9.52
C GLN A 150 12.55 -11.39 10.62
N GLU A 151 13.87 -11.55 10.76
CA GLU A 151 14.66 -10.73 11.67
C GLU A 151 14.80 -9.31 11.12
N GLY A 152 14.67 -8.31 11.98
CA GLY A 152 14.93 -6.92 11.65
C GLY A 152 14.41 -5.98 12.73
N PHE A 153 15.22 -4.96 13.04
CA PHE A 153 14.93 -4.03 14.13
C PHE A 153 13.54 -3.37 14.04
N PHE A 154 13.01 -3.21 12.83
CA PHE A 154 11.76 -2.50 12.58
C PHE A 154 10.52 -3.40 12.47
N PHE A 155 10.68 -4.72 12.32
CA PHE A 155 9.69 -5.61 11.70
C PHE A 155 8.66 -6.25 12.64
N GLY A 156 8.71 -5.97 13.95
CA GLY A 156 7.73 -6.48 14.92
C GLY A 156 8.24 -7.68 15.72
N SER A 157 7.31 -8.46 16.28
CA SER A 157 7.65 -9.63 17.10
C SER A 157 8.20 -10.77 16.25
N TYR A 158 9.05 -11.62 16.85
CA TYR A 158 9.50 -12.88 16.26
C TYR A 158 8.77 -14.11 16.84
N GLU A 159 7.88 -13.87 17.80
CA GLU A 159 7.14 -14.92 18.49
C GLU A 159 5.91 -15.34 17.67
N TYR A 160 5.55 -16.62 17.77
CA TYR A 160 4.35 -17.20 17.17
C TYR A 160 3.25 -17.32 18.23
N ASP A 161 2.91 -16.17 18.83
CA ASP A 161 1.96 -16.02 19.92
C ASP A 161 0.60 -15.49 19.43
N GLU A 162 -0.28 -15.07 20.34
CA GLU A 162 -1.62 -14.59 19.95
C GLU A 162 -1.55 -13.34 19.06
N CYS A 163 -0.59 -12.45 19.26
CA CYS A 163 -0.41 -11.25 18.44
C CYS A 163 -0.11 -11.63 16.98
N TYR A 164 0.72 -12.65 16.76
CA TYR A 164 0.97 -13.19 15.43
C TYR A 164 -0.33 -13.68 14.76
N PHE A 165 -1.20 -14.38 15.51
CA PHE A 165 -2.45 -14.89 14.97
C PHE A 165 -3.53 -13.81 14.81
N ASP A 166 -3.53 -12.77 15.64
CA ASP A 166 -4.33 -11.55 15.46
C ASP A 166 -4.01 -10.86 14.14
N ASP A 167 -2.73 -10.68 13.82
CA ASP A 167 -2.30 -10.13 12.53
C ASP A 167 -2.80 -10.97 11.35
N LEU A 168 -2.82 -12.30 11.47
CA LEU A 168 -3.35 -13.17 10.41
C LEU A 168 -4.87 -13.00 10.25
N ARG A 169 -5.62 -12.88 11.36
CA ARG A 169 -7.07 -12.64 11.30
C ARG A 169 -7.39 -11.28 10.70
N HIS A 170 -6.69 -10.23 11.13
CA HIS A 170 -6.79 -8.89 10.55
C HIS A 170 -6.47 -8.92 9.05
N THR A 171 -5.43 -9.65 8.65
CA THR A 171 -5.08 -9.81 7.23
C THR A 171 -6.20 -10.50 6.45
N VAL A 172 -6.81 -11.56 6.99
CA VAL A 172 -7.97 -12.20 6.36
C VAL A 172 -9.11 -11.19 6.13
N GLU A 173 -9.45 -10.40 7.16
CA GLU A 173 -10.50 -9.38 7.06
C GLU A 173 -10.20 -8.32 6.00
N VAL A 174 -8.98 -7.78 5.99
CA VAL A 174 -8.54 -6.78 5.00
C VAL A 174 -8.61 -7.35 3.59
N ILE A 175 -8.03 -8.54 3.36
CA ILE A 175 -7.96 -9.13 2.02
C ILE A 175 -9.34 -9.56 1.51
N GLU A 176 -10.22 -10.09 2.37
CA GLU A 176 -11.61 -10.38 1.99
C GLU A 176 -12.36 -9.12 1.56
N ASN A 177 -12.22 -8.03 2.30
CA ASN A 177 -12.84 -6.75 1.94
C ASN A 177 -12.29 -6.20 0.61
N VAL A 178 -10.97 -6.24 0.42
CA VAL A 178 -10.32 -5.77 -0.82
C VAL A 178 -10.77 -6.60 -2.02
N LEU A 179 -10.79 -7.94 -1.91
CA LEU A 179 -11.25 -8.82 -2.97
C LEU A 179 -12.74 -8.60 -3.33
N ALA A 180 -13.56 -8.20 -2.36
CA ALA A 180 -14.98 -7.95 -2.56
C ALA A 180 -15.29 -6.57 -3.18
N THR A 181 -14.42 -5.58 -2.96
CA THR A 181 -14.69 -4.16 -3.29
C THR A 181 -13.85 -3.60 -4.42
N THR A 182 -12.79 -4.30 -4.85
CA THR A 182 -11.90 -3.85 -5.94
C THR A 182 -12.44 -4.28 -7.30
N ASP A 183 -12.50 -3.34 -8.23
CA ASP A 183 -12.76 -3.60 -9.65
C ASP A 183 -11.42 -3.87 -10.35
N PHE A 184 -10.96 -5.13 -10.36
CA PHE A 184 -9.64 -5.49 -10.90
C PHE A 184 -9.46 -5.19 -12.39
N ASP A 185 -10.54 -4.96 -13.15
CA ASP A 185 -10.46 -4.56 -14.56
C ASP A 185 -10.09 -3.08 -14.71
N ASN A 186 -10.41 -2.23 -13.72
CA ASN A 186 -10.20 -0.79 -13.76
C ASN A 186 -9.30 -0.25 -12.63
N GLU A 187 -8.91 -1.09 -11.68
CA GLU A 187 -8.12 -0.75 -10.51
C GLU A 187 -6.94 -1.73 -10.35
N MET A 188 -5.81 -1.18 -9.90
CA MET A 188 -4.59 -1.91 -9.57
C MET A 188 -4.29 -1.75 -8.09
N LEU A 189 -3.72 -2.79 -7.48
CA LEU A 189 -3.33 -2.79 -6.08
C LEU A 189 -1.81 -2.93 -5.97
N TYR A 190 -1.21 -2.22 -5.02
CA TYR A 190 0.21 -2.23 -4.78
C TYR A 190 0.49 -2.29 -3.29
N TYR A 191 1.45 -3.13 -2.91
CA TYR A 191 1.98 -3.15 -1.55
C TYR A 191 3.11 -2.13 -1.44
N VAL A 192 3.15 -1.41 -0.33
CA VAL A 192 4.26 -0.54 0.06
C VAL A 192 4.41 -0.51 1.58
N SER A 193 5.62 -0.27 2.06
CA SER A 193 5.91 -0.18 3.49
C SER A 193 6.95 0.90 3.78
N SER A 194 7.04 1.32 5.04
CA SER A 194 8.01 2.33 5.50
C SER A 194 8.51 1.99 6.92
N TRP A 195 9.82 2.15 7.18
CA TRP A 195 10.40 1.91 8.51
C TRP A 195 11.59 2.81 8.85
#